data_AF-F3KJ20-F1
#
_entry.id   AF-F3KJ20-F1
#
_cell.length_a   1.000
_cell.length_b   1.000
_cell.length_c   1.000
_cell.angle_alpha   90.00
_cell.angle_beta   90.00
_cell.angle_gamma   90.00
#
_symmetry.space_group_name_H-M   'P 1'
#
loop_
_entity.id
_entity.type
_entity.pdbx_description
1 polymer ?
#
loop_
_entity_poly.entity_id
_entity_poly.type
_entity_poly.pdbx_seq_one_letter_code
_entity_poly.pdbx_strand_id
1 'polypeptide(L)'
;MSLRYSEIKKLKGTIDDYITEKTCHALSLLLNEPIKHKLSMFENNPNSINFHLPSNEIQMCSVRLNGKGDLHIELLYSTKLHYAIKIASKLLGTEVNEIDEMGTSALQEVANILTGSFFNALSENTGFRIDLSTPKFKEGGIQKLLLEPTKDVINITDDVVITEVLLKGTQTGIEIHMLIIQHTEHARKLLSSQIRNSLISKYTDSSDPHKIGDENLEINALLDEMKIKDRDSKTNTNIKLKKYEETK
;
A
#
# COMPACT_ATOMS: atom_id res chain seq x y z
N MET A 1 -9.07 25.62 -8.92
CA MET A 1 -8.94 25.53 -10.41
C MET A 1 -8.84 24.06 -10.83
N SER A 2 -9.90 23.50 -11.43
CA SER A 2 -10.03 22.08 -11.82
C SER A 2 -8.94 21.58 -12.78
N LEU A 3 -8.63 20.27 -12.81
CA LEU A 3 -7.63 19.73 -13.74
C LEU A 3 -8.12 19.81 -15.19
N ARG A 4 -7.17 19.88 -16.12
CA ARG A 4 -7.45 19.74 -17.55
C ARG A 4 -7.67 18.26 -17.88
N TYR A 5 -8.47 17.98 -18.91
CA TYR A 5 -8.70 16.60 -19.38
C TYR A 5 -7.41 15.79 -19.62
N SER A 6 -6.37 16.42 -20.15
CA SER A 6 -5.06 15.78 -20.34
C SER A 6 -4.38 15.40 -19.03
N GLU A 7 -4.53 16.22 -17.99
CA GLU A 7 -4.00 15.97 -16.65
C GLU A 7 -4.76 14.82 -15.98
N ILE A 8 -6.10 14.80 -16.09
CA ILE A 8 -6.95 13.70 -15.62
C ILE A 8 -6.54 12.37 -16.23
N LYS A 9 -6.39 12.33 -17.56
CA LYS A 9 -6.01 11.10 -18.27
C LYS A 9 -4.64 10.60 -17.82
N LYS A 10 -3.68 11.52 -17.60
CA LYS A 10 -2.33 11.19 -17.15
C LYS A 10 -2.33 10.70 -15.70
N LEU A 11 -3.07 11.39 -14.82
CA LEU A 11 -3.21 11.03 -13.41
C LEU A 11 -3.87 9.67 -13.25
N LYS A 12 -4.92 9.42 -14.04
CA LYS A 12 -5.58 8.12 -14.10
C LYS A 12 -4.58 7.02 -14.48
N GLY A 13 -3.78 7.21 -15.53
CA GLY A 13 -2.75 6.24 -15.92
C GLY A 13 -1.74 5.99 -14.80
N THR A 14 -1.19 7.06 -14.23
CA THR A 14 -0.22 6.97 -13.13
C THR A 14 -0.76 6.22 -11.91
N ILE A 15 -1.98 6.53 -11.47
CA ILE A 15 -2.58 5.83 -10.33
C ILE A 15 -2.86 4.37 -10.70
N ASP A 16 -3.33 4.10 -11.91
CA ASP A 16 -3.59 2.74 -12.40
C ASP A 16 -2.30 1.89 -12.38
N ASP A 17 -1.17 2.46 -12.78
CA ASP A 17 0.15 1.81 -12.72
C ASP A 17 0.52 1.48 -11.26
N TYR A 18 0.43 2.45 -10.35
CA TYR A 18 0.76 2.24 -8.92
C TYR A 18 -0.10 1.14 -8.28
N ILE A 19 -1.40 1.14 -8.61
CA ILE A 19 -2.34 0.12 -8.14
C ILE A 19 -1.98 -1.25 -8.71
N THR A 20 -1.71 -1.33 -10.01
CA THR A 20 -1.42 -2.59 -10.70
C THR A 20 -0.12 -3.21 -10.21
N GLU A 21 0.94 -2.41 -10.09
CA GLU A 21 2.29 -2.88 -9.75
C GLU A 21 2.41 -3.35 -8.30
N LYS A 22 1.80 -2.63 -7.35
CA LYS A 22 2.05 -2.86 -5.92
C LYS A 22 0.77 -3.18 -5.14
N THR A 23 -0.30 -2.40 -5.29
CA THR A 23 -1.51 -2.53 -4.43
C THR A 23 -2.30 -3.81 -4.72
N CYS A 24 -2.55 -4.13 -5.99
CA CYS A 24 -3.23 -5.38 -6.39
C CYS A 24 -2.42 -6.61 -5.97
N HIS A 25 -1.10 -6.55 -6.08
CA HIS A 25 -0.21 -7.63 -5.63
C HIS A 25 -0.31 -7.84 -4.11
N ALA A 26 -0.22 -6.77 -3.32
CA ALA A 26 -0.35 -6.83 -1.87
C ALA A 26 -1.71 -7.41 -1.43
N LEU A 27 -2.81 -6.96 -2.03
CA LEU A 27 -4.14 -7.52 -1.73
C LEU A 27 -4.25 -8.99 -2.15
N SER A 28 -3.63 -9.36 -3.28
CA SER A 28 -3.64 -10.73 -3.79
C SER A 28 -2.96 -11.70 -2.82
N LEU A 29 -1.84 -11.29 -2.24
CA LEU A 29 -1.16 -12.06 -1.19
C LEU A 29 -2.02 -12.20 0.06
N LEU A 30 -2.66 -11.12 0.51
CA LEU A 30 -3.51 -11.12 1.71
C LEU A 30 -4.74 -12.01 1.58
N LEU A 31 -5.41 -11.97 0.42
CA LEU A 31 -6.63 -12.76 0.19
C LEU A 31 -6.33 -14.14 -0.39
N ASN A 32 -5.07 -14.42 -0.73
CA ASN A 32 -4.61 -15.61 -1.44
C ASN A 32 -5.45 -15.89 -2.71
N GLU A 33 -5.70 -14.84 -3.49
CA GLU A 33 -6.42 -14.94 -4.76
C GLU A 33 -6.04 -13.80 -5.72
N PRO A 34 -6.19 -13.98 -7.05
CA PRO A 34 -5.94 -12.89 -8.00
C PRO A 34 -6.95 -11.75 -7.84
N ILE A 35 -6.45 -10.53 -7.95
CA ILE A 35 -7.23 -9.29 -7.84
C ILE A 35 -7.35 -8.63 -9.21
N LYS A 36 -8.58 -8.24 -9.58
CA LYS A 36 -8.85 -7.34 -10.70
C LYS A 36 -9.20 -5.97 -10.15
N HIS A 37 -8.82 -4.91 -10.84
CA HIS A 37 -9.21 -3.55 -10.45
C HIS A 37 -9.90 -2.78 -11.57
N LYS A 38 -10.67 -1.76 -11.18
CA LYS A 38 -11.28 -0.80 -12.10
C LYS A 38 -11.18 0.60 -11.50
N LEU A 39 -10.58 1.53 -12.25
CA LEU A 39 -10.37 2.91 -11.83
C LEU A 39 -11.37 3.88 -12.49
N SER A 40 -12.04 4.67 -11.65
CA SER A 40 -12.91 5.78 -11.99
C SER A 40 -12.41 7.06 -11.31
N MET A 41 -12.42 8.20 -12.00
CA MET A 41 -11.97 9.48 -11.42
C MET A 41 -13.10 10.49 -11.54
N PHE A 42 -13.33 11.21 -10.45
CA PHE A 42 -14.37 12.20 -10.29
C PHE A 42 -13.72 13.51 -9.86
N GLU A 43 -14.01 14.57 -10.59
CA GLU A 43 -13.64 15.93 -10.23
C GLU A 43 -14.92 16.71 -10.00
N ASN A 44 -15.07 17.39 -8.86
CA ASN A 44 -16.16 18.33 -8.65
C ASN A 44 -15.98 19.15 -7.37
N ASN A 45 -16.69 20.27 -7.33
CA ASN A 45 -16.94 21.05 -6.12
C ASN A 45 -17.59 20.13 -5.06
N PRO A 46 -17.19 20.21 -3.76
CA PRO A 46 -17.74 19.40 -2.66
C PRO A 46 -19.26 19.27 -2.60
N ASN A 47 -20.00 20.21 -3.20
CA ASN A 47 -21.46 20.28 -3.11
C ASN A 47 -22.22 19.41 -4.13
N SER A 48 -21.56 18.76 -5.09
CA SER A 48 -22.22 18.01 -6.18
C SER A 48 -21.66 16.60 -6.39
N ILE A 49 -21.17 15.95 -5.33
CA ILE A 49 -20.52 14.65 -5.47
C ILE A 49 -21.54 13.51 -5.61
N ASN A 50 -22.01 13.29 -6.84
CA ASN A 50 -22.74 12.09 -7.23
C ASN A 50 -21.74 10.96 -7.50
N PHE A 51 -21.27 10.33 -6.44
CA PHE A 51 -20.46 9.13 -6.56
C PHE A 51 -21.26 7.98 -7.19
N HIS A 52 -20.63 7.21 -8.07
CA HIS A 52 -21.18 5.91 -8.51
C HIS A 52 -20.90 4.83 -7.44
N LEU A 53 -21.06 5.20 -6.17
CA LEU A 53 -20.86 4.36 -5.01
C LEU A 53 -22.16 3.63 -4.68
N PRO A 54 -22.11 2.50 -3.95
CA PRO A 54 -23.31 1.85 -3.42
C PRO A 54 -24.24 2.86 -2.75
N SER A 55 -25.55 2.65 -2.91
CA SER A 55 -26.59 3.51 -2.32
C SER A 55 -26.26 3.87 -0.87
N ASN A 56 -26.54 5.09 -0.46
CA ASN A 56 -26.25 5.59 0.90
C ASN A 56 -26.91 4.76 2.01
N GLU A 57 -27.92 3.96 1.67
CA GLU A 57 -28.61 3.02 2.57
C GLU A 57 -27.80 1.74 2.84
N ILE A 58 -26.81 1.42 2.01
CA ILE A 58 -25.99 0.23 2.19
C ILE A 58 -24.97 0.50 3.29
N GLN A 59 -25.07 -0.23 4.40
CA GLN A 59 -24.09 -0.19 5.47
C GLN A 59 -22.75 -0.74 4.98
N MET A 60 -21.71 0.05 5.18
CA MET A 60 -20.34 -0.28 4.82
C MET A 60 -19.45 -0.24 6.06
N CYS A 61 -18.42 -1.08 6.03
CA CYS A 61 -17.28 -1.01 6.92
C CYS A 61 -16.17 -0.26 6.19
N SER A 62 -15.55 0.70 6.86
CA SER A 62 -14.56 1.57 6.21
C SER A 62 -13.36 1.85 7.10
N VAL A 63 -12.18 1.81 6.50
CA VAL A 63 -10.93 2.19 7.17
C VAL A 63 -10.34 3.39 6.45
N ARG A 64 -10.09 4.44 7.22
CA ARG A 64 -9.48 5.69 6.76
C ARG A 64 -8.02 5.75 7.17
N LEU A 65 -7.15 6.15 6.24
CA LEU A 65 -5.76 6.54 6.50
C LEU A 65 -5.50 7.88 5.82
N ASN A 66 -4.61 8.68 6.39
CA ASN A 66 -4.12 9.88 5.72
C ASN A 66 -2.61 9.86 5.55
N GLY A 67 -2.18 10.38 4.40
CA GLY A 67 -0.80 10.66 4.07
C GLY A 67 -0.56 12.16 4.14
N LYS A 68 0.45 12.57 4.90
CA LYS A 68 0.92 13.97 4.99
C LYS A 68 2.42 14.04 4.75
N GLY A 69 2.88 15.14 4.18
CA GLY A 69 4.28 15.35 3.82
C GLY A 69 4.38 16.19 2.56
N ASP A 70 5.04 15.67 1.53
CA ASP A 70 5.12 16.33 0.22
C ASP A 70 3.76 16.49 -0.46
N LEU A 71 2.86 15.54 -0.21
CA LEU A 71 1.47 15.56 -0.66
C LEU A 71 0.55 15.34 0.53
N HIS A 72 -0.67 15.86 0.42
CA HIS A 72 -1.77 15.50 1.30
C HIS A 72 -2.78 14.64 0.53
N ILE A 73 -2.89 13.37 0.93
CA ILE A 73 -3.77 12.38 0.32
C ILE A 73 -4.54 11.67 1.43
N GLU A 74 -5.85 11.66 1.33
CA GLU A 74 -6.75 10.88 2.18
C GLU A 74 -7.14 9.59 1.45
N LEU A 75 -7.03 8.47 2.14
CA LEU A 75 -7.39 7.15 1.64
C LEU A 75 -8.54 6.58 2.47
N LEU A 76 -9.59 6.13 1.79
CA LEU A 76 -10.74 5.48 2.40
C LEU A 76 -10.97 4.13 1.74
N TYR A 77 -10.83 3.05 2.49
CA TYR A 77 -11.10 1.69 2.03
C TYR A 77 -12.46 1.27 2.54
N SER A 78 -13.45 1.19 1.66
CA SER A 78 -14.84 0.87 2.01
C SER A 78 -15.27 -0.45 1.39
N THR A 79 -15.91 -1.29 2.19
CA THR A 79 -16.43 -2.59 1.74
C THR A 79 -17.78 -2.88 2.39
N LYS A 80 -18.59 -3.72 1.76
CA LYS A 80 -19.89 -4.15 2.33
C LYS A 80 -19.64 -5.07 3.53
N LEU A 81 -20.53 -5.05 4.52
CA LEU A 81 -20.36 -5.84 5.75
C LEU A 81 -20.05 -7.34 5.49
N HIS A 82 -20.77 -7.98 4.57
CA HIS A 82 -20.53 -9.40 4.26
C HIS A 82 -19.16 -9.67 3.61
N TYR A 83 -18.59 -8.70 2.88
CA TYR A 83 -17.23 -8.80 2.37
C TYR A 83 -16.20 -8.51 3.46
N ALA A 84 -16.49 -7.56 4.35
CA ALA A 84 -15.66 -7.29 5.52
C ALA A 84 -15.47 -8.56 6.37
N ILE A 85 -16.56 -9.27 6.64
CA ILE A 85 -16.54 -10.55 7.38
C ILE A 85 -15.68 -11.60 6.68
N LYS A 86 -15.81 -11.72 5.35
CA LYS A 86 -14.98 -12.65 4.55
C LYS A 86 -13.49 -12.29 4.59
N ILE A 87 -13.17 -11.00 4.51
CA ILE A 87 -11.79 -10.51 4.60
C ILE A 87 -11.23 -10.85 5.99
N ALA A 88 -11.95 -10.51 7.07
CA ALA A 88 -11.54 -10.83 8.44
C ALA A 88 -11.33 -12.34 8.63
N SER A 89 -12.28 -13.17 8.16
CA SER A 89 -12.16 -14.63 8.26
C SER A 89 -10.92 -15.17 7.56
N LYS A 90 -10.60 -14.65 6.37
CA LYS A 90 -9.40 -15.03 5.62
C LYS A 90 -8.12 -14.67 6.35
N LEU A 91 -8.04 -13.45 6.89
CA LEU A 91 -6.83 -12.98 7.59
C LEU A 91 -6.61 -13.68 8.93
N LEU A 92 -7.69 -13.98 9.66
CA LEU A 92 -7.63 -14.65 10.96
C LEU A 92 -7.49 -16.17 10.84
N GLY A 93 -7.79 -16.74 9.68
CA GLY A 93 -7.77 -18.19 9.44
C GLY A 93 -8.90 -18.95 10.14
N THR A 94 -9.93 -18.24 10.60
CA THR A 94 -11.09 -18.78 11.32
C THR A 94 -12.37 -18.14 10.79
N GLU A 95 -13.51 -18.79 11.01
CA GLU A 95 -14.80 -18.22 10.64
C GLU A 95 -15.15 -17.05 11.56
N VAL A 96 -15.38 -15.87 10.96
CA VAL A 96 -15.87 -14.67 11.63
C VAL A 96 -17.34 -14.51 11.26
N ASN A 97 -18.19 -14.21 12.23
CA ASN A 97 -19.63 -13.99 12.00
C ASN A 97 -20.01 -12.50 12.03
N GLU A 98 -19.22 -11.68 12.73
CA GLU A 98 -19.45 -10.25 12.90
C GLU A 98 -18.10 -9.51 12.97
N ILE A 99 -18.12 -8.21 12.65
CA ILE A 99 -16.93 -7.37 12.78
C ILE A 99 -16.82 -6.89 14.23
N ASP A 100 -16.16 -7.68 15.05
CA ASP A 100 -15.76 -7.34 16.41
C ASP A 100 -14.41 -6.59 16.42
N GLU A 101 -13.75 -6.49 17.59
CA GLU A 101 -12.45 -5.83 17.71
C GLU A 101 -11.36 -6.51 16.88
N MET A 102 -11.40 -7.84 16.76
CA MET A 102 -10.40 -8.60 16.02
C MET A 102 -10.65 -8.48 14.52
N GLY A 103 -11.91 -8.57 14.08
CA GLY A 103 -12.31 -8.29 12.70
C GLY A 103 -11.97 -6.86 12.28
N THR A 104 -12.19 -5.89 13.18
CA THR A 104 -11.82 -4.49 12.97
C THR A 104 -10.31 -4.34 12.79
N SER A 105 -9.52 -4.98 13.65
CA SER A 105 -8.05 -4.97 13.56
C SER A 105 -7.55 -5.58 12.27
N ALA A 106 -8.16 -6.70 11.83
CA ALA A 106 -7.82 -7.32 10.56
C ALA A 106 -8.09 -6.39 9.36
N LEU A 107 -9.24 -5.70 9.34
CA LEU A 107 -9.55 -4.73 8.28
C LEU A 107 -8.60 -3.53 8.31
N GLN A 108 -8.24 -3.05 9.49
CA GLN A 108 -7.26 -1.97 9.66
C GLN A 108 -5.88 -2.37 9.13
N GLU A 109 -5.46 -3.61 9.37
CA GLU A 109 -4.19 -4.14 8.86
C GLU A 109 -4.20 -4.24 7.33
N VAL A 110 -5.28 -4.76 6.73
CA VAL A 110 -5.43 -4.76 5.26
C VAL A 110 -5.27 -3.34 4.72
N ALA A 111 -6.02 -2.39 5.25
CA ALA A 111 -5.97 -1.01 4.79
C ALA A 111 -4.57 -0.39 4.96
N ASN A 112 -3.89 -0.69 6.06
CA ASN A 112 -2.52 -0.24 6.32
C ASN A 112 -1.52 -0.81 5.30
N ILE A 113 -1.58 -2.11 5.02
CA ILE A 113 -0.73 -2.78 4.02
C ILE A 113 -0.98 -2.22 2.62
N LEU A 114 -2.24 -2.07 2.21
CA LEU A 114 -2.59 -1.51 0.90
C LEU A 114 -2.10 -0.06 0.76
N THR A 115 -2.22 0.71 1.84
CA THR A 115 -1.77 2.11 1.90
C THR A 115 -0.26 2.20 1.78
N GLY A 116 0.48 1.40 2.57
CA GLY A 116 1.94 1.34 2.48
C GLY A 116 2.40 0.93 1.08
N SER A 117 1.74 -0.06 0.48
CA SER A 117 2.00 -0.52 -0.88
C SER A 117 1.80 0.59 -1.93
N PHE A 118 0.67 1.31 -1.86
CA PHE A 118 0.37 2.43 -2.74
C PHE A 118 1.39 3.58 -2.60
N PHE A 119 1.69 3.99 -1.36
CA PHE A 119 2.63 5.07 -1.12
C PHE A 119 4.07 4.70 -1.43
N ASN A 120 4.46 3.43 -1.30
CA ASN A 120 5.74 2.94 -1.78
C ASN A 120 5.86 3.11 -3.30
N ALA A 121 4.85 2.68 -4.06
CA ALA A 121 4.81 2.88 -5.53
C ALA A 121 4.93 4.37 -5.89
N LEU A 122 4.17 5.22 -5.19
CA LEU A 122 4.20 6.67 -5.38
C LEU A 122 5.59 7.24 -5.07
N SER A 123 6.20 6.84 -3.96
CA SER A 123 7.51 7.33 -3.52
C SER A 123 8.62 6.88 -4.48
N GLU A 124 8.61 5.62 -4.91
CA GLU A 124 9.56 5.06 -5.90
C GLU A 124 9.52 5.86 -7.22
N ASN A 125 8.31 6.25 -7.67
CA ASN A 125 8.13 6.92 -8.96
C ASN A 125 8.32 8.45 -8.91
N THR A 126 8.11 9.07 -7.74
CA THR A 126 8.11 10.55 -7.62
C THR A 126 9.20 11.11 -6.71
N GLY A 127 9.81 10.27 -5.87
CA GLY A 127 10.74 10.68 -4.81
C GLY A 127 10.07 11.37 -3.62
N PHE A 128 8.73 11.49 -3.59
CA PHE A 128 8.03 12.13 -2.49
C PHE A 128 8.04 11.30 -1.22
N ARG A 129 8.07 11.98 -0.07
CA ARG A 129 7.98 11.37 1.24
C ARG A 129 6.62 11.69 1.85
N ILE A 130 5.93 10.63 2.27
CA ILE A 130 4.59 10.72 2.86
C ILE A 130 4.58 9.90 4.14
N ASP A 131 4.23 10.55 5.24
CA ASP A 131 4.03 9.94 6.54
C ASP A 131 2.56 9.54 6.69
N LEU A 132 2.34 8.31 7.15
CA LEU A 132 1.01 7.71 7.29
C LEU A 132 0.48 7.88 8.70
N SER A 133 -0.81 8.22 8.81
CA SER A 133 -1.52 8.11 10.08
C SER A 133 -1.81 6.66 10.44
N THR A 134 -2.20 6.43 11.70
CA THR A 134 -2.84 5.18 12.09
C THR A 134 -4.20 5.02 11.39
N PRO A 135 -4.60 3.77 11.08
CA PRO A 135 -5.88 3.48 10.47
C PRO A 135 -7.05 3.75 11.42
N LYS A 136 -8.11 4.38 10.92
CA LYS A 136 -9.34 4.66 11.68
C LYS A 136 -10.52 3.93 11.07
N PHE A 137 -11.08 2.98 11.81
CA PHE A 137 -12.26 2.23 11.40
C PHE A 137 -13.55 3.00 11.71
N LYS A 138 -14.51 2.96 10.79
CA LYS A 138 -15.88 3.46 10.95
C LYS A 138 -16.86 2.63 10.14
N GLU A 139 -18.10 2.57 10.62
CA GLU A 139 -19.22 2.01 9.87
C GLU A 139 -20.24 3.08 9.51
N GLY A 140 -20.94 2.86 8.40
CA GLY A 140 -22.08 3.68 8.01
C GLY A 140 -22.31 3.72 6.51
N GLY A 141 -23.23 4.59 6.09
CA GLY A 141 -23.44 4.90 4.68
C GLY A 141 -22.25 5.65 4.09
N ILE A 142 -21.94 5.36 2.83
CA ILE A 142 -20.73 5.85 2.16
C ILE A 142 -20.62 7.39 2.14
N GLN A 143 -21.74 8.12 2.02
CA GLN A 143 -21.73 9.59 2.02
C GLN A 143 -21.27 10.15 3.36
N LYS A 144 -21.71 9.53 4.48
CA LYS A 144 -21.30 9.93 5.82
C LYS A 144 -19.82 9.63 6.06
N LEU A 145 -19.35 8.47 5.58
CA LEU A 145 -17.96 8.05 5.69
C LEU A 145 -17.00 8.95 4.89
N LEU A 146 -17.47 9.55 3.80
CA LEU A 146 -16.68 10.46 2.96
C LEU A 146 -16.60 11.89 3.45
N LEU A 147 -17.54 12.31 4.32
CA LEU A 147 -17.65 13.71 4.74
C LEU A 147 -16.38 14.19 5.47
N GLU A 148 -15.86 13.40 6.41
CA GLU A 148 -14.67 13.78 7.17
C GLU A 148 -13.39 13.79 6.32
N PRO A 149 -13.03 12.73 5.57
CA PRO A 149 -11.89 12.78 4.65
C PRO A 149 -11.94 13.96 3.68
N THR A 150 -13.12 14.23 3.12
CA THR A 150 -13.31 15.31 2.16
C THR A 150 -13.09 16.68 2.82
N LYS A 151 -13.62 16.89 4.03
CA LYS A 151 -13.40 18.13 4.79
C LYS A 151 -11.93 18.37 5.15
N ASP A 152 -11.20 17.31 5.46
CA ASP A 152 -9.78 17.44 5.85
C ASP A 152 -8.88 17.81 4.65
N VAL A 153 -9.33 17.53 3.43
CA VAL A 153 -8.66 17.95 2.18
C VAL A 153 -9.09 19.34 1.73
N ILE A 154 -10.35 19.73 1.97
CA ILE A 154 -10.92 21.00 1.51
C ILE A 154 -10.61 22.10 2.53
N ASN A 155 -9.65 22.95 2.20
CA ASN A 155 -9.61 24.29 2.79
C ASN A 155 -10.65 25.18 2.11
N ILE A 156 -10.94 26.34 2.70
CA ILE A 156 -12.01 27.30 2.34
C ILE A 156 -12.02 27.70 0.84
N THR A 157 -10.97 27.39 0.09
CA THR A 157 -10.90 27.51 -1.37
C THR A 157 -10.53 26.16 -1.99
N ASP A 158 -11.19 25.85 -3.11
CA ASP A 158 -10.72 24.96 -4.20
C ASP A 158 -11.07 23.45 -4.25
N ASP A 159 -11.04 23.00 -5.51
CA ASP A 159 -11.54 21.75 -6.08
C ASP A 159 -10.81 20.49 -5.58
N VAL A 160 -11.58 19.43 -5.34
CA VAL A 160 -11.07 18.10 -4.95
C VAL A 160 -11.12 17.13 -6.13
N VAL A 161 -10.09 16.30 -6.21
CA VAL A 161 -10.07 15.14 -7.10
C VAL A 161 -10.26 13.90 -6.26
N ILE A 162 -11.27 13.09 -6.61
CA ILE A 162 -11.53 11.81 -5.98
C ILE A 162 -11.32 10.71 -7.02
N THR A 163 -10.40 9.79 -6.73
CA THR A 163 -10.18 8.60 -7.53
C THR A 163 -10.74 7.39 -6.80
N GLU A 164 -11.66 6.69 -7.43
CA GLU A 164 -12.19 5.42 -6.96
C GLU A 164 -11.49 4.28 -7.69
N VAL A 165 -11.02 3.32 -6.92
CA VAL A 165 -10.46 2.06 -7.41
C VAL A 165 -11.27 0.93 -6.79
N LEU A 166 -12.06 0.24 -7.62
CA LEU A 166 -12.74 -0.99 -7.21
C LEU A 166 -11.75 -2.15 -7.34
N LEU A 167 -11.35 -2.73 -6.21
CA LEU A 167 -10.53 -3.93 -6.12
C LEU A 167 -11.44 -5.15 -5.92
N LYS A 168 -11.32 -6.16 -6.78
CA LYS A 168 -12.20 -7.33 -6.79
C LYS A 168 -11.42 -8.65 -6.81
N GLY A 169 -11.67 -9.49 -5.80
CA GLY A 169 -11.22 -10.87 -5.75
C GLY A 169 -11.90 -11.71 -6.83
N THR A 170 -11.11 -12.43 -7.63
CA THR A 170 -11.62 -13.22 -8.76
C THR A 170 -12.29 -14.52 -8.36
N GLN A 171 -12.01 -15.04 -7.16
CA GLN A 171 -12.53 -16.31 -6.68
C GLN A 171 -13.67 -16.09 -5.69
N THR A 172 -13.47 -15.22 -4.70
CA THR A 172 -14.46 -14.96 -3.65
C THR A 172 -15.50 -13.91 -4.01
N GLY A 173 -15.22 -13.10 -5.04
CA GLY A 173 -16.01 -11.94 -5.40
C GLY A 173 -15.93 -10.79 -4.41
N ILE A 174 -15.01 -10.83 -3.42
CA ILE A 174 -14.79 -9.75 -2.46
C ILE A 174 -14.54 -8.44 -3.21
N GLU A 175 -15.24 -7.37 -2.82
CA GLU A 175 -15.09 -6.03 -3.38
C GLU A 175 -14.63 -5.05 -2.30
N ILE A 176 -13.59 -4.28 -2.61
CA ILE A 176 -13.07 -3.18 -1.78
C ILE A 176 -13.03 -1.93 -2.66
N HIS A 177 -13.70 -0.87 -2.24
CA HIS A 177 -13.60 0.45 -2.86
C HIS A 177 -12.49 1.23 -2.17
N MET A 178 -11.39 1.48 -2.87
CA MET A 178 -10.32 2.38 -2.43
C MET A 178 -10.58 3.76 -3.01
N LEU A 179 -10.85 4.73 -2.15
CA LEU A 179 -11.09 6.12 -2.52
C LEU A 179 -9.87 6.95 -2.14
N ILE A 180 -9.29 7.61 -3.15
CA ILE A 180 -8.13 8.49 -3.03
C ILE A 180 -8.65 9.91 -3.18
N ILE A 181 -8.57 10.69 -2.12
CA ILE A 181 -9.12 12.04 -2.04
C ILE A 181 -7.94 12.99 -1.86
N GLN A 182 -7.79 13.94 -2.77
CA GLN A 182 -6.67 14.87 -2.74
C GLN A 182 -7.06 16.21 -3.35
N HIS A 183 -6.33 17.25 -2.93
CA HIS A 183 -6.49 18.56 -3.52
C HIS A 183 -5.97 18.55 -4.96
N THR A 184 -6.60 19.33 -5.83
CA THR A 184 -6.21 19.44 -7.24
C THR A 184 -4.73 19.84 -7.42
N GLU A 185 -4.20 20.71 -6.56
CA GLU A 185 -2.78 21.11 -6.61
C GLU A 185 -1.83 19.95 -6.27
N HIS A 186 -2.19 19.09 -5.31
CA HIS A 186 -1.37 17.92 -4.98
C HIS A 186 -1.41 16.88 -6.12
N ALA A 187 -2.57 16.72 -6.76
CA ALA A 187 -2.70 15.91 -7.96
C ALA A 187 -1.80 16.43 -9.11
N ARG A 188 -1.74 17.75 -9.34
CA ARG A 188 -0.80 18.35 -10.31
C ARG A 188 0.66 18.17 -9.91
N LYS A 189 0.98 18.32 -8.62
CA LYS A 189 2.32 18.11 -8.10
C LYS A 189 2.81 16.68 -8.39
N LEU A 190 1.94 15.68 -8.24
CA LEU A 190 2.21 14.28 -8.60
C LEU A 190 2.53 14.10 -10.10
N LEU A 191 1.85 14.82 -10.99
CA LEU A 191 2.12 14.76 -12.43
C LEU A 191 3.42 15.45 -12.84
N SER A 192 3.79 16.54 -12.15
CA SER A 192 4.97 17.33 -12.50
C SER A 192 6.30 16.72 -12.03
N SER A 193 6.31 15.94 -10.95
CA SER A 193 7.52 15.25 -10.47
C SER A 193 7.98 14.13 -11.41
N GLN A 194 7.05 13.47 -12.11
CA GLN A 194 7.39 12.44 -13.12
C GLN A 194 8.22 12.99 -14.28
N ILE A 195 8.05 14.28 -14.63
CA ILE A 195 8.81 14.91 -15.71
C ILE A 195 10.29 15.04 -15.33
N ARG A 196 10.59 15.31 -14.05
CA ARG A 196 11.99 15.42 -13.57
C ARG A 196 12.74 14.10 -13.65
N ASN A 197 12.10 12.98 -13.30
CA ASN A 197 12.73 11.65 -13.40
C ASN A 197 12.98 11.23 -14.87
N SER A 198 12.13 11.64 -15.81
CA SER A 198 12.38 11.40 -17.26
C SER A 198 13.59 12.17 -17.83
N LEU A 199 13.97 13.28 -17.20
CA LEU A 199 15.14 14.09 -17.58
C LEU A 199 16.41 13.60 -16.89
N ILE A 200 16.31 13.08 -15.66
CA ILE A 200 17.44 12.52 -14.91
C ILE A 200 17.87 11.17 -15.50
N SER A 201 16.95 10.38 -16.07
CA SER A 201 17.30 9.14 -16.79
C SER A 201 18.14 9.35 -18.06
N LYS A 202 18.38 10.59 -18.52
CA LYS A 202 19.29 10.89 -19.64
C LYS A 202 20.71 11.28 -19.20
N TYR A 203 20.99 11.27 -17.90
CA TYR A 203 22.30 11.53 -17.31
C TYR A 203 22.69 10.45 -16.29
N THR A 204 22.47 9.18 -16.61
CA THR A 204 23.25 8.09 -16.00
C THR A 204 24.47 7.83 -16.87
N ASP A 205 25.44 8.73 -16.79
CA ASP A 205 26.79 8.46 -17.24
C ASP A 205 27.40 7.43 -16.27
N SER A 206 27.90 6.32 -16.80
CA SER A 206 28.36 5.16 -16.03
C SER A 206 29.74 5.36 -15.38
N SER A 207 30.00 6.55 -14.82
CA SER A 207 31.33 6.93 -14.31
C SER A 207 31.32 7.90 -13.12
N ASP A 208 30.37 7.76 -12.19
CA ASP A 208 30.44 8.50 -10.91
C ASP A 208 31.09 7.63 -9.80
N PRO A 209 32.27 8.02 -9.28
CA PRO A 209 32.96 7.32 -8.20
C PRO A 209 32.32 7.52 -6.82
N HIS A 210 31.25 8.31 -6.68
CA HIS A 210 30.54 8.52 -5.41
C HIS A 210 29.26 7.69 -5.31
N LYS A 211 29.43 6.38 -5.45
CA LYS A 211 28.42 5.39 -5.07
C LYS A 211 28.26 5.44 -3.55
N ILE A 212 27.18 6.07 -3.05
CA ILE A 212 26.79 5.94 -1.64
C ILE A 212 26.23 4.54 -1.45
N GLY A 213 27.15 3.63 -1.19
CA GLY A 213 26.96 2.21 -1.01
C GLY A 213 28.31 1.54 -0.73
N ASP A 214 29.22 2.27 -0.09
CA ASP A 214 30.46 1.72 0.43
C ASP A 214 30.17 0.88 1.67
N GLU A 215 30.89 -0.22 1.76
CA GLU A 215 30.87 -1.20 2.84
C GLU A 215 30.77 -0.54 4.22
N ASN A 216 29.65 -0.78 4.92
CA ASN A 216 29.48 -0.34 6.30
C ASN A 216 30.45 -1.15 7.18
N LEU A 217 31.64 -0.58 7.41
CA LEU A 217 32.71 -1.16 8.24
C LEU A 217 32.21 -1.59 9.63
N GLU A 218 31.24 -0.88 10.20
CA GLU A 218 30.60 -1.23 11.48
C GLU A 218 29.76 -2.51 11.40
N ILE A 219 29.00 -2.70 10.31
CA ILE A 219 28.20 -3.91 10.08
C ILE A 219 29.12 -5.11 9.81
N ASN A 220 30.19 -4.89 9.03
CA ASN A 220 31.16 -5.94 8.74
C ASN A 220 31.92 -6.37 10.00
N ALA A 221 32.30 -5.44 10.87
CA ALA A 221 32.92 -5.76 12.16
C ALA A 221 31.98 -6.56 13.09
N LEU A 222 30.70 -6.20 13.14
CA LEU A 222 29.68 -6.95 13.89
C LEU A 222 29.47 -8.38 13.35
N LEU A 223 29.48 -8.54 12.02
CA LEU A 223 29.35 -9.86 11.38
C LEU A 223 30.57 -10.75 11.64
N ASP A 224 31.77 -10.17 11.72
CA ASP A 224 32.99 -10.91 12.05
C ASP A 224 33.04 -11.31 13.53
N GLU A 225 32.60 -10.45 14.46
CA GLU A 225 32.44 -10.82 15.87
C GLU A 225 31.43 -11.97 16.06
N MET A 226 30.35 -12.00 15.27
CA MET A 226 29.38 -13.08 15.31
C MET A 226 29.90 -14.40 14.72
N LYS A 227 30.81 -14.36 13.73
CA LYS A 227 31.40 -15.57 13.12
C LYS A 227 32.48 -16.24 13.98
N ILE A 228 33.03 -15.55 14.98
CA ILE A 228 34.08 -16.11 15.86
C ILE A 228 33.50 -16.99 16.98
N LYS A 229 32.19 -16.96 17.26
CA LYS A 229 31.58 -17.78 18.34
C LYS A 229 31.15 -19.21 17.96
N ASP A 230 31.25 -19.61 16.70
CA ASP A 230 30.86 -20.97 16.25
C ASP A 230 32.02 -21.86 15.78
N ARG A 231 33.28 -21.52 16.14
CA ARG A 231 34.46 -22.33 15.78
C ARG A 231 35.24 -22.97 16.94
N ASP A 232 34.62 -23.09 18.12
CA ASP A 232 35.13 -23.94 19.20
C ASP A 232 34.14 -25.08 19.54
N SER A 233 33.75 -25.87 18.56
CA SER A 233 33.40 -27.27 18.81
C SER A 233 33.64 -28.13 17.57
N LYS A 234 34.49 -29.15 17.72
CA LYS A 234 34.81 -30.28 16.81
C LYS A 234 36.16 -30.22 16.09
N THR A 235 37.19 -30.67 16.78
CA THR A 235 38.26 -31.58 16.28
C THR A 235 39.01 -32.04 17.55
N ASN A 236 39.33 -33.29 17.87
CA ASN A 236 39.46 -34.59 17.23
C ASN A 236 39.15 -35.62 18.34
N THR A 237 38.67 -36.84 18.09
CA THR A 237 39.52 -38.01 17.84
C THR A 237 38.62 -39.17 17.42
N ASN A 238 38.82 -39.74 16.22
CA ASN A 238 38.64 -41.17 15.94
C ASN A 238 38.99 -41.49 14.49
N ILE A 239 40.25 -41.87 14.25
CA ILE A 239 40.62 -42.74 13.12
C ILE A 239 41.62 -43.77 13.64
N LYS A 240 41.14 -45.00 13.86
CA LYS A 240 41.94 -46.23 13.69
C LYS A 240 41.01 -47.43 13.57
N LEU A 241 40.68 -47.78 12.33
CA LEU A 241 40.27 -49.12 11.92
C LEU A 241 41.36 -49.66 11.00
N LYS A 242 42.22 -50.52 11.55
CA LYS A 242 42.98 -51.49 10.76
C LYS A 242 42.66 -52.87 11.34
N LYS A 243 42.02 -53.67 10.49
CA LYS A 243 41.90 -55.13 10.58
C LYS A 243 43.26 -55.75 10.94
N TYR A 244 43.25 -56.73 11.84
CA TYR A 244 43.96 -57.99 11.67
C TYR A 244 43.17 -59.07 12.42
N GLU A 245 42.67 -60.03 11.65
CA GLU A 245 42.29 -61.36 12.12
C GLU A 245 43.55 -62.06 12.65
N GLU A 246 43.42 -62.88 13.69
CA GLU A 246 43.88 -64.27 13.75
C GLU A 246 43.99 -64.79 15.19
N THR A 247 43.14 -65.77 15.47
CA THR A 247 43.45 -67.06 16.12
C THR A 247 43.99 -67.11 17.56
N LYS A 248 43.14 -67.77 18.39
CA LYS A 248 43.43 -68.70 19.49
C LYS A 248 43.45 -68.15 20.92
#